data_AF-A0A440JRK6-F1
#
_entry.id   AF-A0A440JRK6-F1
#
_cell.length_a   1.000
_cell.length_b   1.000
_cell.length_c   1.000
_cell.angle_alpha   90.00
_cell.angle_beta   90.00
_cell.angle_gamma   90.00
#
_symmetry.space_group_name_H-M   'P 1'
#
loop_
_entity.id
_entity.type
_entity.pdbx_description
1 polymer ?
#
loop_
_entity_poly.entity_id
_entity_poly.type
_entity_poly.pdbx_seq_one_letter_code
_entity_poly.pdbx_strand_id
1 'polypeptide(L)'
;MRHVMLKEHEDQADTPKTVESRPRWTESEKSLASFMLGLGLGYRSIAAAVGRSAGTVSTRITRKRIIPDQDVDPLDLAAGEGRSWTEDEETLLGDLVRKRMRPAKIASMLHRTEASVRTRIVELEIGEVSQPRVRLSPAMRTCVSCGREFTSEGVHHRICNSCKGSLED
;
A
#
# COMPACT_ATOMS: atom_id res chain seq x y z
N MET A 1 -57.09 29.78 -2.95
CA MET A 1 -56.77 28.61 -3.81
C MET A 1 -55.25 28.52 -3.92
N ARG A 2 -54.61 27.54 -3.25
CA ARG A 2 -53.15 27.34 -3.29
C ARG A 2 -52.88 26.11 -4.18
N HIS A 3 -52.22 26.33 -5.31
CA HIS A 3 -51.76 25.26 -6.20
C HIS A 3 -50.54 24.57 -5.57
N VAL A 4 -50.69 23.28 -5.25
CA VAL A 4 -49.60 22.41 -4.82
C VAL A 4 -49.03 21.78 -6.09
N MET A 5 -47.79 22.13 -6.45
CA MET A 5 -47.04 21.44 -7.50
C MET A 5 -46.41 20.18 -6.91
N LEU A 6 -46.89 19.02 -7.34
CA LEU A 6 -46.26 17.73 -7.11
C LEU A 6 -45.00 17.65 -7.99
N LYS A 7 -43.83 17.60 -7.37
CA LYS A 7 -42.57 17.26 -8.06
C LYS A 7 -42.52 15.75 -8.22
N GLU A 8 -42.66 15.28 -9.45
CA GLU A 8 -42.42 13.90 -9.82
C GLU A 8 -40.92 13.60 -9.64
N HIS A 9 -40.62 12.72 -8.68
CA HIS A 9 -39.29 12.13 -8.55
C HIS A 9 -39.20 11.01 -9.58
N GLU A 10 -38.48 11.26 -10.69
CA GLU A 10 -38.08 10.19 -11.62
C GLU A 10 -37.06 9.29 -10.93
N ASP A 11 -37.51 8.08 -10.60
CA ASP A 11 -36.67 6.97 -10.16
C ASP A 11 -35.72 6.59 -11.31
N GLN A 12 -34.46 7.01 -11.22
CA GLN A 12 -33.39 6.54 -12.09
C GLN A 12 -33.12 5.06 -11.79
N ALA A 13 -33.62 4.21 -12.68
CA ALA A 13 -33.33 2.78 -12.68
C ALA A 13 -31.82 2.54 -12.76
N ASP A 14 -31.26 1.97 -11.69
CA ASP A 14 -29.86 1.58 -11.57
C ASP A 14 -29.56 0.47 -12.58
N THR A 15 -28.95 0.84 -13.71
CA THR A 15 -28.60 -0.13 -14.76
C THR A 15 -27.56 -1.12 -14.23
N PRO A 16 -27.79 -2.44 -14.35
CA PRO A 16 -26.87 -3.45 -13.84
C PRO A 16 -25.54 -3.38 -14.59
N LYS A 17 -24.47 -3.02 -13.88
CA LYS A 17 -23.10 -3.06 -14.40
C LYS A 17 -22.73 -4.50 -14.74
N THR A 18 -22.77 -4.84 -16.02
CA THR A 18 -22.25 -6.11 -16.53
C THR A 18 -20.78 -6.23 -16.14
N VAL A 19 -20.44 -7.27 -15.38
CA VAL A 19 -19.06 -7.54 -14.94
C VAL A 19 -18.28 -8.04 -16.15
N GLU A 20 -17.78 -7.12 -16.97
CA GLU A 20 -16.89 -7.46 -18.07
C GLU A 20 -15.62 -8.11 -17.49
N SER A 21 -15.39 -9.36 -17.88
CA SER A 21 -14.23 -10.12 -17.45
C SER A 21 -12.95 -9.37 -17.84
N ARG A 22 -12.06 -9.14 -16.88
CA ARG A 22 -10.83 -8.37 -17.13
C ARG A 22 -10.01 -9.03 -18.25
N PRO A 23 -9.61 -8.30 -19.30
CA PRO A 23 -8.90 -8.90 -20.42
C PRO A 23 -7.60 -9.56 -19.95
N ARG A 24 -7.32 -10.77 -20.43
CA ARG A 24 -6.05 -11.47 -20.17
C ARG A 24 -4.89 -10.66 -20.75
N TRP A 25 -3.70 -10.80 -20.17
CA TRP A 25 -2.48 -10.22 -20.73
C TRP A 25 -2.05 -11.02 -21.96
N THR A 26 -1.88 -10.34 -23.07
CA THR A 26 -1.30 -10.84 -24.32
C THR A 26 0.22 -10.96 -24.19
N GLU A 27 0.85 -11.68 -25.12
CA GLU A 27 2.31 -11.81 -25.13
C GLU A 27 3.00 -10.50 -25.49
N SER A 28 2.45 -9.73 -26.44
CA SER A 28 2.97 -8.42 -26.82
C SER A 28 2.97 -7.43 -25.66
N GLU A 29 1.91 -7.39 -24.85
CA GLU A 29 1.86 -6.57 -23.63
C GLU A 29 2.96 -6.95 -22.63
N LYS A 30 3.28 -8.25 -22.48
CA LYS A 30 4.36 -8.70 -21.59
C LYS A 30 5.73 -8.32 -22.14
N SER A 31 5.99 -8.56 -23.43
CA SER A 31 7.26 -8.22 -24.07
C SER A 31 7.52 -6.72 -24.01
N LEU A 32 6.51 -5.90 -24.30
CA LEU A 32 6.60 -4.44 -24.20
C LEU A 32 6.86 -3.99 -22.76
N ALA A 33 6.13 -4.54 -21.79
CA ALA A 33 6.35 -4.21 -20.38
C ALA A 33 7.76 -4.61 -19.90
N SER A 34 8.25 -5.79 -20.30
CA SER A 34 9.60 -6.25 -19.96
C SER A 34 10.68 -5.35 -20.57
N PHE A 35 10.55 -5.03 -21.86
CA PHE A 35 11.46 -4.12 -22.57
C PHE A 35 11.51 -2.75 -21.90
N MET A 36 10.36 -2.13 -21.65
CA MET A 36 10.30 -0.81 -21.01
C MET A 36 10.83 -0.83 -19.57
N LEU A 37 10.58 -1.92 -18.84
CA LEU A 37 11.15 -2.12 -17.51
C LEU A 37 12.68 -2.17 -17.57
N GLY A 38 13.23 -2.81 -18.60
CA GLY A 38 14.67 -2.85 -18.82
C GLY A 38 15.31 -1.52 -19.24
N LEU A 39 14.51 -0.59 -19.75
CA LEU A 39 14.92 0.80 -19.97
C LEU A 39 14.80 1.66 -18.69
N GLY A 40 14.49 1.08 -17.53
CA GLY A 40 14.31 1.83 -16.28
C GLY A 40 13.02 2.66 -16.22
N LEU A 41 12.06 2.43 -17.11
CA LEU A 41 10.82 3.22 -17.13
C LEU A 41 9.90 2.82 -15.96
N GLY A 42 9.36 3.83 -15.28
CA GLY A 42 8.43 3.62 -14.16
C GLY A 42 7.08 3.04 -14.60
N TYR A 43 6.36 2.43 -13.64
CA TYR A 43 5.11 1.70 -13.90
C TYR A 43 4.00 2.53 -14.57
N ARG A 44 3.98 3.85 -14.37
CA ARG A 44 3.00 4.74 -15.02
C ARG A 44 3.21 4.82 -16.53
N SER A 45 4.47 4.95 -16.97
CA SER A 45 4.82 5.01 -18.39
C SER A 45 4.54 3.68 -19.09
N ILE A 46 4.88 2.57 -18.42
CA ILE A 46 4.57 1.22 -18.90
C ILE A 46 3.05 1.03 -19.02
N ALA A 47 2.29 1.46 -18.01
CA ALA A 47 0.84 1.37 -18.01
C ALA A 47 0.19 2.12 -19.17
N ALA A 48 0.66 3.33 -19.47
CA ALA A 48 0.20 4.11 -20.61
C ALA A 48 0.47 3.39 -21.95
N ALA A 49 1.66 2.80 -22.11
CA ALA A 49 2.04 2.11 -23.35
C ALA A 49 1.27 0.79 -23.56
N VAL A 50 0.99 0.06 -22.47
CA VAL A 50 0.30 -1.24 -22.51
C VAL A 50 -1.23 -1.08 -22.48
N GLY A 51 -1.75 0.13 -22.24
CA GLY A 51 -3.20 0.37 -22.14
C GLY A 51 -3.82 -0.26 -20.87
N ARG A 52 -3.08 -0.30 -19.77
CA ARG A 52 -3.50 -0.89 -18.49
C ARG A 52 -3.34 0.12 -17.35
N SER A 53 -3.87 -0.21 -16.17
CA SER A 53 -3.60 0.61 -14.98
C SER A 53 -2.22 0.31 -14.40
N ALA A 54 -1.58 1.34 -13.81
CA ALA A 54 -0.27 1.20 -13.16
C ALA A 54 -0.25 0.12 -12.06
N GLY A 55 -1.33 -0.02 -11.29
CA GLY A 55 -1.46 -1.09 -10.28
C GLY A 55 -1.51 -2.50 -10.90
N THR A 56 -2.14 -2.66 -12.07
CA THR A 56 -2.17 -3.94 -12.79
C THR A 56 -0.78 -4.31 -13.30
N VAL A 57 -0.05 -3.33 -13.85
CA VAL A 57 1.33 -3.49 -14.30
C VAL A 57 2.26 -3.85 -13.12
N SER A 58 2.20 -3.09 -12.02
CA SER A 58 2.98 -3.36 -10.81
C SER A 58 2.70 -4.76 -10.25
N THR A 59 1.43 -5.14 -10.10
CA THR A 59 1.06 -6.50 -9.64
C THR A 59 1.58 -7.58 -10.58
N ARG A 60 1.57 -7.33 -11.89
CA ARG A 60 2.04 -8.31 -12.88
C ARG A 60 3.55 -8.50 -12.81
N ILE A 61 4.31 -7.41 -12.76
CA ILE A 61 5.76 -7.44 -12.68
C ILE A 61 6.20 -8.11 -11.36
N THR A 62 5.66 -7.65 -10.23
CA THR A 62 6.03 -8.16 -8.90
C THR A 62 5.61 -9.61 -8.65
N ARG A 63 4.38 -10.00 -9.04
CA ARG A 63 3.83 -11.32 -8.68
C ARG A 63 3.93 -12.38 -9.78
N LYS A 64 4.01 -11.99 -11.05
CA LYS A 64 4.04 -12.94 -12.19
C LYS A 64 5.38 -13.00 -12.91
N ARG A 65 6.43 -12.45 -12.30
CA ARG A 65 7.82 -12.56 -12.75
C ARG A 65 7.99 -12.22 -14.23
N ILE A 66 7.50 -11.04 -14.65
CA ILE A 66 8.06 -10.41 -15.85
C ILE A 66 9.44 -9.93 -15.42
N ILE A 67 10.44 -10.81 -15.55
CA ILE A 67 11.83 -10.52 -15.23
C ILE A 67 12.36 -9.75 -16.46
N PRO A 68 12.93 -8.55 -16.28
CA PRO A 68 13.67 -7.90 -17.36
C PRO A 68 14.76 -8.85 -17.87
N ASP A 69 15.07 -8.77 -19.16
CA ASP A 69 16.25 -9.45 -19.70
C ASP A 69 17.50 -9.00 -18.91
N GLN A 70 18.41 -9.92 -18.64
CA GLN A 70 19.30 -9.99 -17.45
C GLN A 70 20.30 -8.83 -17.19
N ASP A 71 20.23 -7.71 -17.90
CA ASP A 71 21.22 -6.63 -17.86
C ASP A 71 20.71 -5.31 -17.24
N VAL A 72 19.59 -5.36 -16.52
CA VAL A 72 18.96 -4.16 -15.95
C VAL A 72 19.34 -4.06 -14.49
N ASP A 73 20.18 -3.09 -14.18
CA ASP A 73 20.69 -2.84 -12.84
C ASP A 73 19.52 -2.71 -11.84
N PRO A 74 19.38 -3.61 -10.84
CA PRO A 74 18.23 -3.64 -9.92
C PRO A 74 17.99 -2.36 -9.11
N LEU A 75 18.91 -1.40 -9.19
CA LEU A 75 18.85 -0.11 -8.53
C LEU A 75 17.66 0.76 -8.96
N ASP A 76 17.19 0.67 -10.21
CA ASP A 76 16.11 1.54 -10.72
C ASP A 76 14.69 1.00 -10.46
N LEU A 77 14.55 -0.29 -10.16
CA LEU A 77 13.24 -0.93 -9.96
C LEU A 77 12.81 -1.02 -8.49
N ALA A 78 13.74 -0.79 -7.57
CA ALA A 78 13.55 -0.99 -6.13
C ALA A 78 13.52 0.33 -5.33
N ALA A 79 13.08 1.43 -5.95
CA ALA A 79 12.76 2.68 -5.27
C ALA A 79 11.49 2.53 -4.40
N GLY A 80 11.55 1.69 -3.36
CA GLY A 80 10.63 1.80 -2.22
C GLY A 80 10.23 0.51 -1.50
N GLU A 81 10.26 -0.65 -2.16
CA GLU A 81 9.78 -1.90 -1.56
C GLU A 81 10.82 -3.03 -1.75
N GLY A 82 11.53 -3.38 -0.68
CA GLY A 82 12.36 -4.59 -0.63
C GLY A 82 13.88 -4.42 -0.72
N ARG A 83 14.41 -3.20 -0.94
CA ARG A 83 15.86 -2.96 -0.85
C ARG A 83 16.29 -2.98 0.63
N SER A 84 17.25 -3.82 0.99
CA SER A 84 17.86 -3.82 2.34
C SER A 84 18.62 -2.52 2.61
N TRP A 85 18.70 -2.11 3.87
CA TRP A 85 19.54 -0.97 4.28
C TRP A 85 21.01 -1.36 4.25
N THR A 86 21.84 -0.50 3.67
CA THR A 86 23.30 -0.64 3.71
C THR A 86 23.87 0.10 4.93
N GLU A 87 25.04 -0.33 5.41
CA GLU A 87 25.70 0.29 6.56
C GLU A 87 26.01 1.78 6.33
N ASP A 88 26.39 2.15 5.11
CA ASP A 88 26.60 3.55 4.70
C ASP A 88 25.32 4.38 4.77
N GLU A 89 24.19 3.83 4.29
CA GLU A 89 22.89 4.49 4.38
C GLU A 89 22.46 4.70 5.83
N GLU A 90 22.73 3.73 6.72
CA GLU A 90 22.39 3.82 8.14
C GLU A 90 23.26 4.84 8.88
N THR A 91 24.56 4.86 8.58
CA THR A 91 25.49 5.86 9.10
C THR A 91 25.05 7.26 8.69
N LEU A 92 24.74 7.44 7.40
CA LEU A 92 24.25 8.72 6.86
C LEU A 92 22.89 9.10 7.44
N LEU A 93 21.97 8.14 7.58
CA LEU A 93 20.69 8.34 8.26
C LEU A 93 20.91 8.89 9.68
N GLY A 94 21.83 8.29 10.43
CA GLY A 94 22.20 8.72 11.78
C GLY A 94 22.68 10.17 11.83
N ASP A 95 23.57 10.54 10.92
CA ASP A 95 24.08 11.91 10.80
C ASP A 95 22.97 12.93 10.47
N LEU A 96 22.08 12.59 9.52
CA LEU A 96 21.00 13.47 9.09
C LEU A 96 19.94 13.66 10.20
N VAL A 97 19.64 12.61 10.96
CA VAL A 97 18.74 12.68 12.12
C VAL A 97 19.36 13.52 13.24
N ARG A 98 20.65 13.35 13.53
CA ARG A 98 21.38 14.19 14.51
C ARG A 98 21.37 15.68 14.11
N LYS A 99 21.39 15.97 12.81
CA LYS A 99 21.19 17.33 12.24
C LYS A 99 19.73 17.82 12.27
N ARG A 100 18.81 17.08 12.92
CA ARG A 100 17.37 17.37 13.04
C ARG A 100 16.68 17.57 11.68
N MET A 101 17.12 16.85 10.65
CA MET A 101 16.48 16.93 9.34
C MET A 101 15.13 16.20 9.34
N ARG A 102 14.17 16.74 8.59
CA ARG A 102 12.83 16.13 8.47
C ARG A 102 12.89 14.81 7.69
N PRO A 103 12.16 13.75 8.10
CA PRO A 103 12.18 12.44 7.43
C PRO A 103 11.91 12.50 5.92
N ALA A 104 10.98 13.36 5.46
CA ALA A 104 10.69 13.53 4.03
C ALA A 104 11.92 13.99 3.21
N LYS A 105 12.76 14.86 3.79
CA LYS A 105 13.98 15.35 3.14
C LYS A 105 15.05 14.26 3.13
N ILE A 106 15.20 13.53 4.23
CA ILE A 106 16.12 12.39 4.34
C ILE A 106 15.76 11.31 3.31
N ALA A 107 14.47 10.98 3.19
CA ALA A 107 13.95 10.04 2.20
C ALA A 107 14.33 10.42 0.76
N SER A 108 14.22 11.71 0.43
CA SER A 108 14.64 12.22 -0.88
C SER A 108 16.16 12.07 -1.11
N MET A 109 16.98 12.26 -0.07
CA MET A 109 18.44 12.14 -0.16
C MET A 109 18.92 10.69 -0.26
N LEU A 110 18.23 9.75 0.41
CA LEU A 110 18.58 8.33 0.41
C LEU A 110 17.86 7.54 -0.69
N HIS A 111 17.05 8.20 -1.52
CA HIS A 111 16.18 7.54 -2.51
C HIS A 111 15.30 6.43 -1.90
N ARG A 112 14.79 6.68 -0.69
CA ARG A 112 13.89 5.77 0.05
C ARG A 112 12.52 6.43 0.23
N THR A 113 11.53 5.64 0.63
CA THR A 113 10.22 6.18 1.05
C THR A 113 10.31 6.78 2.44
N GLU A 114 9.53 7.82 2.71
CA GLU A 114 9.46 8.44 4.04
C GLU A 114 9.05 7.44 5.13
N ALA A 115 8.12 6.53 4.81
CA ALA A 115 7.70 5.47 5.72
C ALA A 115 8.87 4.54 6.09
N SER A 116 9.67 4.11 5.11
CA SER A 116 10.86 3.27 5.36
C SER A 116 11.88 3.97 6.24
N VAL A 117 12.16 5.26 5.97
CA VAL A 117 13.05 6.08 6.81
C VAL A 117 12.54 6.17 8.25
N ARG A 118 11.25 6.48 8.45
CA ARG A 118 10.66 6.57 9.80
C ARG A 118 10.76 5.25 10.57
N THR A 119 10.43 4.13 9.92
CA THR A 119 10.57 2.80 10.51
C THR A 119 12.01 2.53 10.92
N ARG A 120 12.98 2.81 10.03
CA ARG A 120 14.39 2.55 10.31
C ARG A 120 14.95 3.43 11.44
N ILE A 121 14.54 4.70 11.52
CA ILE A 121 14.89 5.60 12.64
C ILE A 121 14.46 4.99 13.99
N VAL A 122 13.25 4.42 14.05
CA VAL A 122 12.72 3.76 15.26
C VAL A 122 13.50 2.48 15.57
N GLU A 123 13.77 1.64 14.57
CA GLU A 123 14.51 0.38 14.75
C GLU A 123 15.96 0.57 15.22
N LEU A 124 16.63 1.61 14.74
CA LEU A 124 18.00 1.95 15.14
C LEU A 124 18.06 2.81 16.42
N GLU A 125 16.91 3.16 17.01
CA GLU A 125 16.78 4.02 18.19
C GLU A 125 17.53 5.37 18.04
N ILE A 126 17.59 5.90 16.81
CA ILE A 126 18.34 7.12 16.52
C ILE A 126 17.45 8.35 16.81
N GLY A 127 17.83 9.11 17.82
CA GLY A 127 17.20 10.38 18.21
C GLY A 127 16.17 10.22 19.34
N GLU A 128 15.67 11.35 19.85
CA GLU A 128 14.55 11.36 20.80
C GLU A 128 13.28 10.93 20.04
N VAL A 129 13.04 9.61 20.00
CA VAL A 129 11.81 9.06 19.44
C VAL A 129 10.67 9.63 20.27
N SER A 130 9.91 10.56 19.68
CA SER A 130 8.61 10.98 20.21
C SER A 130 7.85 9.71 20.55
N GLN A 131 7.52 9.59 21.83
CA GLN A 131 7.16 8.39 22.57
C GLN A 131 6.44 7.30 21.77
N PRO A 132 6.64 6.01 22.12
CA PRO A 132 5.89 4.89 21.55
C PRO A 132 4.43 5.30 21.49
N ARG A 133 3.83 5.24 20.28
CA ARG A 133 2.42 5.58 20.06
C ARG A 133 1.65 4.94 21.21
N VAL A 134 1.08 5.79 22.06
CA VAL A 134 0.38 5.39 23.28
C VAL A 134 -0.42 4.16 22.92
N ARG A 135 -0.10 3.01 23.57
CA ARG A 135 -0.85 1.78 23.35
C ARG A 135 -2.30 2.16 23.49
N LEU A 136 -3.06 2.11 22.39
CA LEU A 136 -4.45 2.51 22.39
C LEU A 136 -5.10 1.73 23.53
N SER A 137 -5.60 2.45 24.53
CA SER A 137 -6.22 1.85 25.70
C SER A 137 -7.25 0.83 25.23
N PRO A 138 -7.35 -0.33 25.89
CA PRO A 138 -8.31 -1.37 25.51
C PRO A 138 -9.69 -0.74 25.29
N ALA A 139 -10.20 -0.83 24.07
CA ALA A 139 -11.50 -0.29 23.73
C ALA A 139 -12.56 -1.37 23.96
N MET A 140 -13.68 -1.00 24.58
CA MET A 140 -14.87 -1.83 24.64
C MET A 140 -15.48 -1.93 23.24
N ARG A 141 -15.78 -3.17 22.80
CA ARG A 141 -16.31 -3.47 21.47
C ARG A 141 -17.32 -4.59 21.54
N THR A 142 -18.26 -4.57 20.61
CA THR A 142 -19.24 -5.65 20.42
C THR A 142 -18.68 -6.76 19.53
N CYS A 143 -18.81 -8.01 19.96
CA CYS A 143 -18.43 -9.19 19.19
C CYS A 143 -19.34 -9.36 17.97
N VAL A 144 -18.78 -9.52 16.77
CA VAL A 144 -19.60 -9.70 15.54
C VAL A 144 -20.30 -11.07 15.49
N SER A 145 -19.80 -12.06 16.24
CA SER A 145 -20.37 -13.42 16.26
C SER A 145 -21.51 -13.56 17.27
N CYS A 146 -21.28 -13.15 18.53
CA CYS A 146 -22.26 -13.36 19.61
C CYS A 146 -22.90 -12.08 20.16
N GLY A 147 -22.53 -10.90 19.65
CA GLY A 147 -23.07 -9.61 20.11
C GLY A 147 -22.62 -9.16 21.51
N ARG A 148 -21.81 -9.93 22.24
CA ARG A 148 -21.34 -9.56 23.58
C ARG A 148 -20.24 -8.50 23.54
N GLU A 149 -20.23 -7.62 24.53
CA GLU A 149 -19.14 -6.66 24.70
C GLU A 149 -17.86 -7.33 25.23
N PHE A 150 -16.71 -6.92 24.72
CA PHE A 150 -15.40 -7.37 25.15
C PHE A 150 -14.34 -6.28 24.92
N THR A 151 -13.27 -6.33 25.70
CA THR A 151 -12.11 -5.45 25.51
C THR A 151 -11.20 -6.02 24.43
N SER A 152 -10.84 -5.21 23.42
CA SER A 152 -9.87 -5.62 22.41
C SER A 152 -8.66 -4.69 22.33
N GLU A 153 -7.48 -5.28 22.24
CA GLU A 153 -6.26 -4.56 21.85
C GLU A 153 -6.21 -4.50 20.32
N GLY A 154 -6.33 -3.29 19.77
CA GLY A 154 -6.19 -3.03 18.33
C GLY A 154 -7.49 -2.88 17.53
N VAL A 155 -7.37 -2.31 16.33
CA VAL A 155 -8.52 -1.96 15.46
C VAL A 155 -9.19 -3.19 14.84
N HIS A 156 -8.43 -4.28 14.67
CA HIS A 156 -8.83 -5.43 13.84
C HIS A 156 -9.46 -6.61 14.61
N HIS A 157 -9.46 -6.61 15.94
CA HIS A 157 -10.05 -7.68 16.73
C HIS A 157 -11.53 -7.39 17.02
N ARG A 158 -12.43 -8.06 16.29
CA ARG A 158 -13.90 -7.91 16.45
C ARG A 158 -14.63 -9.18 16.94
N ILE A 159 -13.91 -10.28 17.18
CA ILE A 159 -14.48 -11.54 17.70
C ILE A 159 -13.93 -11.77 19.10
N CYS A 160 -14.81 -12.02 20.07
CA CYS A 160 -14.42 -12.29 21.45
C CYS A 160 -13.75 -13.66 21.60
N ASN A 161 -12.99 -13.86 22.67
CA ASN A 161 -12.22 -15.10 22.88
C ASN A 161 -13.10 -16.35 22.91
N SER A 162 -14.32 -16.27 23.45
CA SER A 162 -15.27 -17.39 23.47
C SER A 162 -15.70 -17.84 22.07
N CYS A 163 -15.84 -16.89 21.13
CA CYS A 163 -16.23 -17.19 19.75
C CYS A 163 -15.05 -17.56 18.85
N LYS A 164 -13.82 -17.19 19.22
CA LYS A 164 -12.62 -17.56 18.45
C LYS A 164 -12.39 -19.07 18.41
N GLY A 165 -12.61 -19.76 19.54
CA GLY A 165 -12.44 -21.21 19.64
C GLY A 165 -13.59 -22.04 19.07
N SER A 166 -14.66 -21.42 18.58
CA SER A 166 -15.85 -22.11 18.04
C SER A 166 -15.80 -22.32 16.52
N LEU A 167 -14.73 -21.86 15.86
CA LEU A 167 -14.56 -21.91 14.40
C LEU A 167 -13.65 -23.04 13.92
N GLU A 168 -13.16 -23.89 14.84
CA GLU A 168 -12.21 -24.97 14.55
C GLU A 168 -12.85 -26.37 14.53
N ASP A 169 -14.18 -26.49 14.53
CA ASP A 169 -14.93 -27.75 14.39
C ASP A 169 -15.64 -27.88 13.03
#